data_AF-A0AAW0NSM3-F1
#
_entry.id   AF-A0AAW0NSM3-F1
#
_cell.length_a   1.000
_cell.length_b   1.000
_cell.length_c   1.000
_cell.angle_alpha   90.00
_cell.angle_beta   90.00
_cell.angle_gamma   90.00
#
_symmetry.space_group_name_H-M   'P 1'
#
loop_
_entity.id
_entity.type
_entity.pdbx_description
1 polymer ?
#
loop_
_entity_poly.entity_id
_entity_poly.type
_entity_poly.pdbx_seq_one_letter_code
_entity_poly.pdbx_strand_id
1 'polypeptide(L)'
;MSSKNLKEVPPNISRLTELSVLLLNNNHICTLPAELLLLSHVRATIPAWWIAKILTELNLGNNTFKEIPAVVGHLEQLRKLYLYSNHISTVSSEVMGSLKNLCILNLNHNDIQKLPSEIKSLTKLQCLSLAHNKLENIPAELGHLNELTEVNFTNNCLTELPQEIYHCKLLTKLYLARNQLDSLPEGIRSLTKLQVLDVAGNMLSMFPVEFHQLHLKELYCERNKFVQCNPMPSVLVQEVLSLKELVARFVLCEDRNKSSFVHRTLPYYPNLITLLTKGSYCALCLQPILTTWLECVHFVNLRKVMKMKKSLTVPVRALLCSYKCFISEGHAYYGVISA
;
A
#
# COMPACT_ATOMS: atom_id res chain seq x y z
N MET A 1 -5.51 30.01 -15.57
CA MET A 1 -6.46 30.87 -14.84
C MET A 1 -6.33 30.68 -13.31
N SER A 2 -5.09 30.54 -12.81
CA SER A 2 -4.84 30.38 -11.36
C SER A 2 -4.85 31.73 -10.64
N SER A 3 -5.30 31.73 -9.38
CA SER A 3 -5.19 32.90 -8.48
C SER A 3 -5.92 34.13 -9.03
N LYS A 4 -7.12 33.93 -9.58
CA LYS A 4 -7.93 34.98 -10.21
C LYS A 4 -9.23 35.27 -9.47
N ASN A 5 -9.41 34.72 -8.27
CA ASN A 5 -10.64 34.82 -7.47
C ASN A 5 -11.90 34.40 -8.25
N LEU A 6 -11.74 33.42 -9.15
CA LEU A 6 -12.85 32.92 -9.95
C LEU A 6 -13.83 32.16 -9.06
N LYS A 7 -15.13 32.47 -9.19
CA LYS A 7 -16.21 31.67 -8.59
C LYS A 7 -16.70 30.59 -9.56
N GLU A 8 -16.61 30.86 -10.85
CA GLU A 8 -17.06 29.97 -11.91
C GLU A 8 -16.05 29.96 -13.06
N VAL A 9 -16.00 28.84 -13.78
CA VAL A 9 -15.20 28.73 -15.00
C VAL A 9 -16.07 29.16 -16.19
N PRO A 10 -15.63 30.13 -17.01
CA PRO A 10 -16.41 30.56 -18.17
C PRO A 10 -16.66 29.40 -19.15
N PRO A 11 -17.90 29.22 -19.66
CA PRO A 11 -18.23 28.12 -20.58
C PRO A 11 -17.47 28.19 -21.91
N ASN A 12 -17.02 29.39 -22.29
CA ASN A 12 -16.19 29.63 -23.49
C ASN A 12 -14.82 28.94 -23.44
N ILE A 13 -14.42 28.36 -22.30
CA ILE A 13 -13.18 27.57 -22.19
C ILE A 13 -13.15 26.40 -23.17
N SER A 14 -14.33 25.89 -23.55
CA SER A 14 -14.52 24.88 -24.59
C SER A 14 -13.99 25.26 -25.96
N ARG A 15 -13.84 26.56 -26.25
CA ARG A 15 -13.30 27.06 -27.53
C ARG A 15 -11.78 26.92 -27.62
N LEU A 16 -11.11 26.63 -26.50
CA LEU A 16 -9.66 26.44 -26.43
C LEU A 16 -9.30 24.98 -26.77
N THR A 17 -9.57 24.56 -28.00
CA THR A 17 -9.42 23.17 -28.47
C THR A 17 -7.98 22.66 -28.53
N GLU A 18 -7.01 23.54 -28.30
CA GLU A 18 -5.57 23.25 -28.31
C GLU A 18 -5.00 23.08 -26.89
N LEU A 19 -5.86 23.15 -25.86
CA LEU A 19 -5.45 23.22 -24.47
C LEU A 19 -4.99 21.85 -23.94
N SER A 20 -3.70 21.70 -23.70
CA SER A 20 -3.12 20.50 -23.09
C SER A 20 -3.02 20.56 -21.57
N VAL A 21 -2.98 21.77 -21.00
CA VAL A 21 -2.84 22.04 -19.56
C VAL A 21 -3.83 23.11 -19.12
N LEU A 22 -4.68 22.79 -18.15
CA LEU A 22 -5.65 23.72 -17.57
C LEU A 22 -5.38 23.91 -16.08
N LEU A 23 -4.88 25.10 -15.72
CA LEU A 23 -4.61 25.50 -14.35
C LEU A 23 -5.70 26.44 -13.83
N LEU A 24 -6.50 25.94 -12.89
CA LEU A 24 -7.63 26.62 -12.23
C LEU A 24 -7.43 26.69 -10.70
N ASN A 25 -6.22 26.43 -10.22
CA ASN A 25 -5.92 26.37 -8.80
C ASN A 25 -5.90 27.76 -8.12
N ASN A 26 -6.12 27.79 -6.81
CA ASN A 26 -6.23 29.00 -5.99
C ASN A 26 -7.39 29.91 -6.45
N ASN A 27 -8.61 29.37 -6.45
CA ASN A 27 -9.82 30.13 -6.77
C ASN A 27 -10.93 29.75 -5.77
N HIS A 28 -12.17 30.14 -6.06
CA HIS A 28 -13.36 29.81 -5.28
C HIS A 28 -14.36 28.99 -6.10
N ILE A 29 -13.84 28.14 -7.00
CA ILE A 29 -14.67 27.33 -7.91
C ILE A 29 -15.25 26.16 -7.11
N CYS A 30 -16.53 25.87 -7.36
CA CYS A 30 -17.22 24.71 -6.77
C CYS A 30 -17.80 23.75 -7.82
N THR A 31 -17.88 24.17 -9.08
CA THR A 31 -18.41 23.38 -10.20
C THR A 31 -17.62 23.62 -11.48
N LEU A 32 -17.72 22.69 -12.43
CA LEU A 32 -17.15 22.85 -13.77
C LEU A 32 -18.28 22.86 -14.81
N PRO A 33 -18.19 23.71 -15.85
CA PRO A 33 -19.17 23.80 -16.91
C PRO A 33 -19.22 22.51 -17.74
N ALA A 34 -20.42 22.12 -18.19
CA ALA A 34 -20.61 20.95 -19.04
C ALA A 34 -19.91 21.10 -20.40
N GLU A 35 -19.67 22.33 -20.84
CA GLU A 35 -18.94 22.67 -22.06
C GLU A 35 -17.49 22.17 -22.03
N LEU A 36 -16.92 21.88 -20.85
CA LEU A 36 -15.60 21.27 -20.73
C LEU A 36 -15.54 19.88 -21.41
N LEU A 37 -16.69 19.21 -21.59
CA LEU A 37 -16.81 17.98 -22.39
C LEU A 37 -16.33 18.17 -23.83
N LEU A 38 -16.40 19.39 -24.39
CA LEU A 38 -15.92 19.63 -25.75
C LEU A 38 -14.39 19.50 -25.87
N LEU A 39 -13.67 19.60 -24.75
CA LEU A 39 -12.22 19.38 -24.70
C LEU A 39 -11.83 17.90 -24.61
N SER A 40 -12.79 16.97 -24.42
CA SER A 40 -12.52 15.52 -24.45
C SER A 40 -12.51 14.93 -25.87
N HIS A 41 -12.98 15.68 -26.87
CA HIS A 41 -13.28 15.12 -28.19
C HIS A 41 -12.01 14.74 -28.96
N VAL A 42 -11.71 13.44 -28.96
CA VAL A 42 -10.92 12.79 -30.00
C VAL A 42 -11.83 12.59 -31.20
N ARG A 43 -11.78 13.46 -32.21
CA ARG A 43 -12.41 13.16 -33.51
C ARG A 43 -11.82 11.85 -34.04
N ALA A 44 -12.64 10.97 -34.61
CA ALA A 44 -12.28 9.61 -35.02
C ALA A 44 -11.20 9.49 -36.13
N THR A 45 -10.60 10.60 -36.57
CA THR A 45 -9.57 10.67 -37.60
C THR A 45 -8.59 11.79 -37.24
N ILE A 46 -7.75 11.53 -36.25
CA ILE A 46 -6.75 12.47 -35.76
C ILE A 46 -5.35 11.92 -36.10
N PRO A 47 -4.56 12.59 -36.96
CA PRO A 47 -3.16 12.22 -37.21
C PRO A 47 -2.33 12.35 -35.94
N ALA A 48 -1.23 11.59 -35.83
CA ALA A 48 -0.40 11.51 -34.62
C ALA A 48 0.09 12.87 -34.06
N TRP A 49 0.23 13.90 -34.88
CA TRP A 49 0.63 15.26 -34.45
C TRP A 49 -0.48 16.07 -33.76
N TRP A 50 -1.74 15.63 -33.83
CA TRP A 50 -2.89 16.26 -33.17
C TRP A 50 -3.18 15.65 -31.77
N ILE A 51 -2.53 14.53 -31.42
CA ILE A 51 -2.53 13.96 -30.05
C ILE A 51 -1.96 14.98 -29.03
N ALA A 52 -1.12 15.92 -29.47
CA ALA A 52 -0.54 16.98 -28.64
C ALA A 52 -1.55 18.05 -28.15
N LYS A 53 -2.83 17.93 -28.54
CA LYS A 53 -3.86 18.98 -28.38
C LYS A 53 -5.01 18.58 -27.44
N ILE A 54 -4.86 17.50 -26.69
CA ILE A 54 -5.89 17.01 -25.76
C ILE A 54 -5.48 17.37 -24.34
N LEU A 55 -6.45 17.73 -23.50
CA LEU A 55 -6.21 18.07 -22.11
C LEU A 55 -5.59 16.88 -21.36
N THR A 56 -4.33 17.03 -20.94
CA THR A 56 -3.55 16.00 -20.23
C THR A 56 -3.29 16.36 -18.78
N GLU A 57 -3.35 17.63 -18.41
CA GLU A 57 -3.12 18.10 -17.05
C GLU A 57 -4.22 19.07 -16.63
N LEU A 58 -4.89 18.74 -15.53
CA LEU A 58 -5.94 19.57 -14.92
C LEU A 58 -5.59 19.82 -13.45
N ASN A 59 -5.48 21.09 -13.09
CA ASN A 59 -5.20 21.51 -11.72
C ASN A 59 -6.34 22.35 -11.17
N LEU A 60 -7.08 21.76 -10.23
CA LEU A 60 -8.23 22.31 -9.52
C LEU A 60 -7.92 22.52 -8.03
N GLY A 61 -6.65 22.47 -7.63
CA GLY A 61 -6.27 22.57 -6.22
C GLY A 61 -6.61 23.92 -5.59
N ASN A 62 -6.82 23.97 -4.28
CA ASN A 62 -7.15 25.18 -3.53
C ASN A 62 -8.40 25.89 -4.10
N ASN A 63 -9.53 25.18 -4.04
CA ASN A 63 -10.86 25.60 -4.48
C ASN A 63 -11.90 25.15 -3.42
N THR A 64 -13.18 25.07 -3.78
CA THR A 64 -14.27 24.73 -2.85
C THR A 64 -15.09 23.51 -3.29
N PHE A 65 -14.50 22.61 -4.10
CA PHE A 65 -15.17 21.40 -4.56
C PHE A 65 -15.51 20.47 -3.40
N LYS A 66 -16.76 19.99 -3.35
CA LYS A 66 -17.25 19.00 -2.36
C LYS A 66 -17.18 17.55 -2.85
N GLU A 67 -17.06 17.40 -4.16
CA GLU A 67 -16.93 16.12 -4.86
C GLU A 67 -16.08 16.35 -6.12
N ILE A 68 -15.60 15.28 -6.74
CA ILE A 68 -14.95 15.36 -8.05
C ILE A 68 -16.06 15.55 -9.11
N PRO A 69 -16.07 16.67 -9.87
CA PRO A 69 -17.13 16.92 -10.85
C PRO A 69 -17.21 15.81 -11.91
N ALA A 70 -18.42 15.33 -12.23
CA ALA A 70 -18.64 14.25 -13.19
C ALA A 70 -18.02 14.51 -14.58
N VAL A 71 -17.94 15.78 -14.99
CA VAL A 71 -17.29 16.18 -16.25
C VAL A 71 -15.82 15.74 -16.34
N VAL A 72 -15.12 15.63 -15.19
CA VAL A 72 -13.74 15.14 -15.14
C VAL A 72 -13.65 13.68 -15.64
N GLY A 73 -14.67 12.87 -15.38
CA GLY A 73 -14.74 11.49 -15.85
C GLY A 73 -14.72 11.34 -17.37
N HIS A 74 -15.09 12.38 -18.11
CA HIS A 74 -15.08 12.35 -19.57
C HIS A 74 -13.72 12.76 -20.16
N LEU A 75 -12.78 13.25 -19.35
CA LEU A 75 -11.44 13.67 -19.77
C LEU A 75 -10.46 12.49 -19.74
N GLU A 76 -10.77 11.43 -20.50
CA GLU A 76 -10.07 10.14 -20.46
C GLU A 76 -8.57 10.18 -20.79
N GLN A 77 -8.12 11.26 -21.43
CA GLN A 77 -6.71 11.48 -21.80
C GLN A 77 -5.90 12.19 -20.70
N LEU A 78 -6.54 12.54 -19.57
CA LEU A 78 -5.83 13.12 -18.43
C LEU A 78 -4.73 12.16 -17.93
N ARG A 79 -3.55 12.73 -17.78
CA ARG A 79 -2.36 12.11 -17.19
C ARG A 79 -2.10 12.63 -15.79
N LYS A 80 -2.50 13.87 -15.50
CA LYS A 80 -2.28 14.49 -14.19
C LYS A 80 -3.53 15.22 -13.74
N LEU A 81 -3.98 14.89 -12.53
CA LEU A 81 -5.13 15.50 -11.90
C LEU A 81 -4.75 15.95 -10.49
N TYR A 82 -4.83 17.26 -10.26
CA TYR A 82 -4.57 17.88 -8.97
C TYR A 82 -5.85 18.48 -8.40
N LEU A 83 -6.26 17.99 -7.24
CA LEU A 83 -7.50 18.34 -6.52
C LEU A 83 -7.20 18.68 -5.04
N TYR A 84 -5.94 18.94 -4.71
CA TYR A 84 -5.51 19.19 -3.33
C TYR A 84 -6.20 20.42 -2.71
N SER A 85 -6.34 20.47 -1.39
CA SER A 85 -6.92 21.62 -0.67
C SER A 85 -8.31 21.99 -1.20
N ASN A 86 -9.24 21.04 -1.15
CA ASN A 86 -10.66 21.25 -1.42
C ASN A 86 -11.48 20.70 -0.23
N HIS A 87 -12.79 20.50 -0.42
CA HIS A 87 -13.68 19.90 0.58
C HIS A 87 -14.26 18.56 0.08
N ILE A 88 -13.49 17.83 -0.74
CA ILE A 88 -13.95 16.60 -1.38
C ILE A 88 -14.14 15.53 -0.32
N SER A 89 -15.37 15.08 -0.10
CA SER A 89 -15.68 13.99 0.84
C SER A 89 -15.88 12.65 0.15
N THR A 90 -16.27 12.67 -1.12
CA THR A 90 -16.61 11.49 -1.92
C THR A 90 -15.80 11.44 -3.21
N VAL A 91 -15.27 10.26 -3.53
CA VAL A 91 -14.58 9.97 -4.79
C VAL A 91 -15.50 9.08 -5.62
N SER A 92 -16.01 9.61 -6.73
CA SER A 92 -16.96 8.91 -7.61
C SER A 92 -16.31 7.68 -8.28
N SER A 93 -17.00 6.54 -8.23
CA SER A 93 -16.62 5.31 -8.92
C SER A 93 -16.58 5.49 -10.43
N GLU A 94 -17.55 6.23 -10.99
CA GLU A 94 -17.64 6.52 -12.43
C GLU A 94 -16.41 7.29 -12.91
N VAL A 95 -16.02 8.34 -12.19
CA VAL A 95 -14.85 9.16 -12.54
C VAL A 95 -13.55 8.37 -12.41
N MET A 96 -13.39 7.55 -11.37
CA MET A 96 -12.19 6.71 -11.22
C MET A 96 -12.14 5.59 -12.27
N GLY A 97 -13.29 5.07 -12.68
CA GLY A 97 -13.40 4.02 -13.69
C GLY A 97 -12.97 4.44 -15.10
N SER A 98 -13.05 5.74 -15.42
CA SER A 98 -12.80 6.25 -16.77
C SER A 98 -11.38 6.79 -16.99
N LEU A 99 -10.68 7.28 -15.96
CA LEU A 99 -9.37 7.96 -16.08
C LEU A 99 -8.18 7.00 -16.26
N LYS A 100 -8.27 6.07 -17.20
CA LYS A 100 -7.30 4.97 -17.42
C LYS A 100 -5.88 5.43 -17.81
N ASN A 101 -5.73 6.68 -18.26
CA ASN A 101 -4.43 7.25 -18.64
C ASN A 101 -3.74 8.05 -17.53
N LEU A 102 -4.36 8.13 -16.34
CA LEU A 102 -3.86 8.94 -15.25
C LEU A 102 -2.56 8.36 -14.68
N CYS A 103 -1.54 9.21 -14.58
CA CYS A 103 -0.22 8.89 -14.02
C CYS A 103 -0.03 9.53 -12.63
N ILE A 104 -0.63 10.70 -12.40
CA ILE A 104 -0.54 11.43 -11.13
C ILE A 104 -1.94 11.82 -10.67
N LEU A 105 -2.27 11.42 -9.44
CA LEU A 105 -3.49 11.84 -8.74
C LEU A 105 -3.13 12.42 -7.38
N ASN A 106 -3.42 13.72 -7.18
CA ASN A 106 -3.21 14.40 -5.91
C ASN A 106 -4.54 14.90 -5.35
N LEU A 107 -4.95 14.30 -4.23
CA LEU A 107 -6.17 14.59 -3.48
C LEU A 107 -5.87 15.05 -2.05
N ASN A 108 -4.66 15.55 -1.78
CA ASN A 108 -4.24 15.94 -0.43
C ASN A 108 -5.14 17.03 0.16
N HIS A 109 -5.25 17.10 1.49
CA HIS A 109 -6.03 18.13 2.18
C HIS A 109 -7.49 18.20 1.68
N ASN A 110 -8.22 17.10 1.85
CA ASN A 110 -9.64 16.98 1.56
C ASN A 110 -10.32 16.25 2.74
N ASP A 111 -11.60 15.90 2.58
CA ASP A 111 -12.41 15.23 3.61
C ASP A 111 -12.72 13.76 3.24
N ILE A 112 -11.89 13.13 2.40
CA ILE A 112 -12.15 11.81 1.81
C ILE A 112 -12.04 10.72 2.88
N GLN A 113 -13.10 9.92 3.03
CA GLN A 113 -13.15 8.81 3.99
C GLN A 113 -12.83 7.45 3.36
N LYS A 114 -13.17 7.25 2.09
CA LYS A 114 -13.02 5.97 1.38
C LYS A 114 -12.66 6.20 -0.09
N LEU A 115 -11.90 5.28 -0.65
CA LEU A 115 -11.67 5.17 -2.09
C LEU A 115 -12.59 4.09 -2.68
N PRO A 116 -13.14 4.30 -3.88
CA PRO A 116 -13.93 3.29 -4.59
C PRO A 116 -13.04 2.14 -5.10
N SER A 117 -13.62 0.95 -5.30
CA SER A 117 -12.90 -0.21 -5.84
C SER A 117 -12.44 0.00 -7.29
N GLU A 118 -13.10 0.91 -8.00
CA GLU A 118 -12.77 1.36 -9.36
C GLU A 118 -11.41 2.04 -9.45
N ILE A 119 -10.73 2.33 -8.33
CA ILE A 119 -9.32 2.77 -8.34
C ILE A 119 -8.42 1.82 -9.13
N LYS A 120 -8.74 0.52 -9.20
CA LYS A 120 -8.03 -0.47 -10.04
C LYS A 120 -7.97 -0.13 -11.52
N SER A 121 -8.88 0.72 -12.00
CA SER A 121 -8.94 1.15 -13.40
C SER A 121 -7.80 2.11 -13.79
N LEU A 122 -7.15 2.74 -12.80
CA LEU A 122 -6.04 3.67 -13.00
C LEU A 122 -4.71 2.94 -13.26
N THR A 123 -4.69 2.02 -14.22
CA THR A 123 -3.58 1.06 -14.42
C THR A 123 -2.23 1.69 -14.76
N LYS A 124 -2.20 2.96 -15.18
CA LYS A 124 -0.99 3.75 -15.46
C LYS A 124 -0.56 4.67 -14.31
N LEU A 125 -1.23 4.60 -13.16
CA LEU A 125 -0.98 5.50 -12.03
C LEU A 125 0.38 5.20 -11.41
N GLN A 126 1.21 6.23 -11.32
CA GLN A 126 2.57 6.16 -10.78
C GLN A 126 2.67 6.85 -9.42
N CYS A 127 1.90 7.91 -9.20
CA CYS A 127 1.90 8.71 -7.97
C CYS A 127 0.47 8.92 -7.48
N LEU A 128 0.18 8.46 -6.27
CA LEU A 128 -1.09 8.65 -5.58
C LEU A 128 -0.86 9.35 -4.24
N SER A 129 -1.45 10.53 -4.07
CA SER A 129 -1.35 11.32 -2.83
C SER A 129 -2.75 11.60 -2.27
N LEU A 130 -3.02 11.13 -1.05
CA LEU A 130 -4.22 11.43 -0.25
C LEU A 130 -3.82 11.85 1.17
N ALA A 131 -2.68 12.52 1.33
CA ALA A 131 -2.22 13.02 2.62
C ALA A 131 -3.24 14.03 3.20
N HIS A 132 -3.41 14.05 4.52
CA HIS A 132 -4.35 14.93 5.21
C HIS A 132 -5.79 14.75 4.71
N ASN A 133 -6.31 13.54 4.82
CA ASN A 133 -7.71 13.18 4.58
C ASN A 133 -8.27 12.47 5.83
N LYS A 134 -9.41 11.79 5.68
CA LYS A 134 -10.09 11.02 6.73
C LYS A 134 -10.19 9.54 6.37
N LEU A 135 -9.24 9.01 5.57
CA LEU A 135 -9.31 7.64 5.08
C LEU A 135 -9.31 6.65 6.25
N GLU A 136 -10.33 5.81 6.33
CA GLU A 136 -10.45 4.76 7.34
C GLU A 136 -9.79 3.46 6.87
N ASN A 137 -9.91 3.15 5.57
CA ASN A 137 -9.41 1.92 4.96
C ASN A 137 -8.91 2.19 3.54
N ILE A 138 -8.05 1.30 3.05
CA ILE A 138 -7.60 1.26 1.65
C ILE A 138 -8.23 0.03 0.98
N PRO A 139 -8.87 0.16 -0.19
CA PRO A 139 -9.42 -0.99 -0.91
C PRO A 139 -8.31 -1.93 -1.37
N ALA A 140 -8.53 -3.25 -1.27
CA ALA A 140 -7.61 -4.28 -1.77
C ALA A 140 -7.30 -4.10 -3.25
N GLU A 141 -8.23 -3.51 -4.00
CA GLU A 141 -8.11 -3.18 -5.41
C GLU A 141 -6.92 -2.27 -5.74
N LEU A 142 -6.37 -1.52 -4.77
CA LEU A 142 -5.14 -0.74 -4.96
C LEU A 142 -3.97 -1.63 -5.41
N GLY A 143 -3.95 -2.90 -5.01
CA GLY A 143 -2.93 -3.87 -5.42
C GLY A 143 -2.88 -4.17 -6.92
N HIS A 144 -3.89 -3.76 -7.71
CA HIS A 144 -3.87 -3.90 -9.17
C HIS A 144 -3.05 -2.81 -9.87
N LEU A 145 -2.63 -1.76 -9.15
CA LEU A 145 -1.86 -0.65 -9.69
C LEU A 145 -0.37 -1.01 -9.79
N ASN A 146 -0.04 -1.81 -10.81
CA ASN A 146 1.30 -2.36 -10.99
C ASN A 146 2.38 -1.31 -11.33
N GLU A 147 1.96 -0.15 -11.87
CA GLU A 147 2.83 0.98 -12.22
C GLU A 147 3.09 1.95 -11.05
N LEU A 148 2.48 1.69 -9.87
CA LEU A 148 2.52 2.60 -8.74
C LEU A 148 3.92 2.65 -8.11
N THR A 149 4.52 3.84 -8.06
CA THR A 149 5.88 4.07 -7.56
C THR A 149 5.91 4.85 -6.25
N GLU A 150 4.91 5.69 -6.00
CA GLU A 150 4.82 6.53 -4.82
C GLU A 150 3.38 6.62 -4.31
N VAL A 151 3.21 6.33 -3.02
CA VAL A 151 1.93 6.42 -2.32
C VAL A 151 2.10 7.23 -1.04
N ASN A 152 1.22 8.20 -0.85
CA ASN A 152 1.18 9.01 0.38
C ASN A 152 -0.22 9.03 1.00
N PHE A 153 -0.35 8.36 2.14
CA PHE A 153 -1.53 8.34 3.01
C PHE A 153 -1.25 8.97 4.38
N THR A 154 -0.25 9.85 4.46
CA THR A 154 0.11 10.54 5.71
C THR A 154 -1.09 11.27 6.31
N ASN A 155 -1.25 11.21 7.63
CA ASN A 155 -2.26 11.97 8.37
C ASN A 155 -3.69 11.63 7.93
N ASN A 156 -4.06 10.35 8.10
CA ASN A 156 -5.39 9.78 7.87
C ASN A 156 -5.85 8.99 9.12
N CYS A 157 -6.91 8.19 8.98
CA CYS A 157 -7.51 7.39 10.05
C CYS A 157 -7.32 5.88 9.83
N LEU A 158 -6.24 5.45 9.17
CA LEU A 158 -6.04 4.06 8.79
C LEU A 158 -5.73 3.19 10.02
N THR A 159 -6.51 2.14 10.24
CA THR A 159 -6.27 1.14 11.30
C THR A 159 -5.52 -0.09 10.78
N GLU A 160 -5.66 -0.39 9.49
CA GLU A 160 -4.97 -1.49 8.82
C GLU A 160 -4.56 -1.14 7.38
N LEU A 161 -3.70 -1.98 6.79
CA LEU A 161 -3.39 -1.96 5.37
C LEU A 161 -3.86 -3.27 4.73
N PRO A 162 -4.39 -3.25 3.50
CA PRO A 162 -4.63 -4.47 2.76
C PRO A 162 -3.30 -5.14 2.40
N GLN A 163 -3.23 -6.47 2.49
CA GLN A 163 -2.03 -7.23 2.10
C GLN A 163 -1.69 -7.04 0.62
N GLU A 164 -2.70 -6.76 -0.20
CA GLU A 164 -2.62 -6.50 -1.64
C GLU A 164 -1.80 -5.26 -1.98
N ILE A 165 -1.54 -4.33 -1.03
CA ILE A 165 -0.63 -3.20 -1.27
C ILE A 165 0.77 -3.69 -1.69
N TYR A 166 1.16 -4.89 -1.26
CA TYR A 166 2.41 -5.51 -1.61
C TYR A 166 2.44 -6.08 -3.05
N HIS A 167 1.32 -6.09 -3.77
CA HIS A 167 1.30 -6.42 -5.21
C HIS A 167 1.85 -5.29 -6.08
N CYS A 168 1.91 -4.05 -5.60
CA CYS A 168 2.54 -2.92 -6.28
C CYS A 168 4.09 -3.06 -6.28
N LYS A 169 4.63 -3.98 -7.10
CA LYS A 169 6.07 -4.33 -7.10
C LYS A 169 7.02 -3.19 -7.49
N LEU A 170 6.49 -2.13 -8.11
CA LEU A 170 7.25 -0.94 -8.48
C LEU A 170 7.29 0.13 -7.38
N LEU A 171 6.63 -0.09 -6.24
CA LEU A 171 6.54 0.89 -5.18
C LEU A 171 7.94 1.17 -4.59
N THR A 172 8.33 2.44 -4.63
CA THR A 172 9.62 2.93 -4.12
C THR A 172 9.47 3.75 -2.84
N LYS A 173 8.31 4.38 -2.63
CA LYS A 173 8.02 5.21 -1.48
C LYS A 173 6.61 4.95 -0.96
N LEU A 174 6.51 4.68 0.32
CA LEU A 174 5.26 4.47 1.04
C LEU A 174 5.22 5.34 2.29
N TYR A 175 4.35 6.34 2.29
CA TYR A 175 4.15 7.23 3.43
C TYR A 175 2.80 6.95 4.10
N LEU A 176 2.88 6.57 5.37
CA LEU A 176 1.77 6.14 6.23
C LEU A 176 1.83 6.85 7.60
N ALA A 177 2.65 7.89 7.72
CA ALA A 177 2.85 8.58 8.99
C ALA A 177 1.53 9.12 9.54
N ARG A 178 1.38 9.19 10.86
CA ARG A 178 0.21 9.77 11.56
C ARG A 178 -1.09 9.09 11.16
N ASN A 179 -1.13 7.77 11.31
CA ASN A 179 -2.34 6.94 11.20
C ASN A 179 -2.56 6.19 12.54
N GLN A 180 -3.41 5.17 12.55
CA GLN A 180 -3.68 4.33 13.72
C GLN A 180 -3.33 2.85 13.43
N LEU A 181 -2.30 2.60 12.62
CA LEU A 181 -1.89 1.24 12.27
C LEU A 181 -1.30 0.52 13.49
N ASP A 182 -1.94 -0.57 13.90
CA ASP A 182 -1.46 -1.43 15.00
C ASP A 182 -0.40 -2.45 14.52
N SER A 183 -0.46 -2.83 13.23
CA SER A 183 0.53 -3.69 12.59
C SER A 183 0.65 -3.39 11.09
N LEU A 184 1.71 -3.90 10.45
CA LEU A 184 1.79 -3.99 9.00
C LEU A 184 1.50 -5.45 8.59
N PRO A 185 0.79 -5.69 7.47
CA PRO A 185 0.53 -7.05 7.00
C PRO A 185 1.82 -7.82 6.69
N GLU A 186 1.76 -9.14 6.72
CA GLU A 186 2.87 -10.01 6.33
C GLU A 186 3.16 -9.94 4.82
N GLY A 187 4.41 -10.17 4.42
CA GLY A 187 4.82 -10.18 3.01
C GLY A 187 5.39 -8.86 2.47
N ILE A 188 5.71 -7.92 3.36
CA ILE A 188 6.32 -6.62 3.00
C ILE A 188 7.62 -6.78 2.19
N ARG A 189 8.39 -7.85 2.43
CA ARG A 189 9.61 -8.21 1.67
C ARG A 189 9.39 -8.20 0.16
N SER A 190 8.18 -8.50 -0.29
CA SER A 190 7.88 -8.58 -1.70
C SER A 190 7.92 -7.23 -2.43
N LEU A 191 7.95 -6.11 -1.69
CA LEU A 191 8.26 -4.77 -2.21
C LEU A 191 9.77 -4.56 -2.38
N THR A 192 10.38 -5.29 -3.31
CA THR A 192 11.84 -5.33 -3.50
C THR A 192 12.45 -3.99 -3.94
N LYS A 193 11.65 -3.08 -4.48
CA LYS A 193 12.07 -1.73 -4.91
C LYS A 193 11.82 -0.64 -3.86
N LEU A 194 11.24 -0.97 -2.69
CA LEU A 194 10.93 0.01 -1.66
C LEU A 194 12.21 0.61 -1.09
N GLN A 195 12.30 1.94 -1.12
CA GLN A 195 13.46 2.71 -0.64
C GLN A 195 13.10 3.60 0.54
N VAL A 196 11.87 4.11 0.60
CA VAL A 196 11.40 4.98 1.68
C VAL A 196 10.13 4.38 2.28
N LEU A 197 10.17 4.14 3.58
CA LEU A 197 9.00 3.78 4.37
C LEU A 197 8.85 4.76 5.52
N ASP A 198 7.71 5.44 5.59
CA ASP A 198 7.35 6.29 6.71
C ASP A 198 6.11 5.73 7.40
N VAL A 199 6.28 5.23 8.62
CA VAL A 199 5.23 4.72 9.50
C VAL A 199 5.25 5.48 10.84
N ALA A 200 5.86 6.66 10.91
CA ALA A 200 5.99 7.43 12.14
C ALA A 200 4.62 7.87 12.69
N GLY A 201 4.44 7.85 14.01
CA GLY A 201 3.17 8.24 14.62
C GLY A 201 2.02 7.26 14.34
N ASN A 202 2.28 5.97 14.47
CA ASN A 202 1.30 4.90 14.43
C ASN A 202 1.31 4.13 15.76
N MET A 203 0.72 2.94 15.80
CA MET A 203 0.55 2.12 17.00
C MET A 203 1.33 0.79 16.91
N LEU A 204 2.31 0.70 16.00
CA LEU A 204 3.04 -0.53 15.71
C LEU A 204 3.79 -1.05 16.93
N SER A 205 3.60 -2.34 17.25
CA SER A 205 4.33 -3.05 18.30
C SER A 205 5.62 -3.71 17.78
N MET A 206 5.62 -4.15 16.52
CA MET A 206 6.76 -4.72 15.83
C MET A 206 6.57 -4.71 14.30
N PHE A 207 7.65 -4.94 13.57
CA PHE A 207 7.61 -5.12 12.11
C PHE A 207 7.29 -6.58 11.73
N PRO A 208 6.68 -6.84 10.56
CA PRO A 208 6.33 -8.19 10.11
C PRO A 208 7.56 -9.05 9.79
N VAL A 209 7.33 -10.34 9.57
CA VAL A 209 8.37 -11.32 9.28
C VAL A 209 9.15 -10.89 8.03
N GLU A 210 10.47 -11.13 8.05
CA GLU A 210 11.41 -10.75 6.98
C GLU A 210 11.52 -9.24 6.66
N PHE A 211 10.98 -8.34 7.50
CA PHE A 211 11.14 -6.90 7.32
C PHE A 211 12.61 -6.49 7.12
N HIS A 212 13.51 -7.13 7.87
CA HIS A 212 14.94 -6.86 7.81
C HIS A 212 15.61 -7.20 6.46
N GLN A 213 14.91 -7.87 5.54
CA GLN A 213 15.40 -8.25 4.21
C GLN A 213 15.10 -7.21 3.12
N LEU A 214 14.39 -6.12 3.46
CA LEU A 214 14.23 -4.96 2.57
C LEU A 214 15.54 -4.19 2.41
N HIS A 215 15.60 -3.37 1.36
CA HIS A 215 16.77 -2.52 1.05
C HIS A 215 16.41 -1.03 1.19
N LEU A 216 15.86 -0.66 2.34
CA LEU A 216 15.44 0.71 2.62
C LEU A 216 16.63 1.67 2.70
N LYS A 217 16.48 2.85 2.09
CA LYS A 217 17.37 3.99 2.27
C LYS A 217 16.93 4.84 3.46
N GLU A 218 15.62 5.00 3.63
CA GLU A 218 15.02 5.83 4.66
C GLU A 218 13.89 5.07 5.35
N LEU A 219 13.90 5.12 6.69
CA LEU A 219 12.84 4.59 7.55
C LEU A 219 12.53 5.64 8.61
N TYR A 220 11.27 6.05 8.66
CA TYR A 220 10.70 6.87 9.72
C TYR A 220 9.70 6.01 10.47
N CYS A 221 9.91 5.81 11.77
CA CYS A 221 9.09 4.92 12.58
C CYS A 221 9.03 5.36 14.04
N GLU A 222 9.44 6.58 14.34
CA GLU A 222 9.30 7.19 15.65
C GLU A 222 7.82 7.28 16.06
N ARG A 223 7.56 7.43 17.36
CA ARG A 223 6.20 7.54 17.91
C ARG A 223 5.31 6.34 17.54
N ASN A 224 5.88 5.14 17.62
CA ASN A 224 5.16 3.86 17.63
C ASN A 224 5.27 3.21 19.02
N LYS A 225 4.55 2.09 19.23
CA LYS A 225 4.50 1.35 20.49
C LYS A 225 5.41 0.12 20.49
N PHE A 226 6.62 0.25 19.96
CA PHE A 226 7.53 -0.87 19.76
C PHE A 226 7.87 -1.60 21.07
N VAL A 227 7.81 -2.93 21.03
CA VAL A 227 8.21 -3.81 22.15
C VAL A 227 9.65 -3.51 22.56
N GLN A 228 9.89 -3.39 23.86
CA GLN A 228 11.22 -3.15 24.42
C GLN A 228 11.90 -4.47 24.83
N CYS A 229 13.22 -4.53 24.71
CA CYS A 229 14.00 -5.71 25.09
C CYS A 229 14.32 -5.69 26.60
N ASN A 230 13.37 -6.13 27.42
CA ASN A 230 13.53 -6.29 28.86
C ASN A 230 13.34 -7.79 29.22
N PRO A 231 14.39 -8.63 29.11
CA PRO A 231 14.27 -10.07 29.27
C PRO A 231 13.88 -10.45 30.70
N MET A 232 12.94 -11.38 30.83
CA MET A 232 12.50 -11.96 32.11
C MET A 232 12.53 -13.49 32.02
N PRO A 233 12.81 -14.20 33.14
CA PRO A 233 12.76 -15.65 33.18
C PRO A 233 11.31 -16.14 32.97
N SER A 234 11.15 -17.20 32.16
CA SER A 234 9.86 -17.86 31.90
C SER A 234 9.93 -19.33 32.26
N VAL A 235 8.80 -19.90 32.71
CA VAL A 235 8.66 -21.34 32.94
C VAL A 235 8.33 -22.04 31.62
N LEU A 236 9.02 -23.15 31.36
CA LEU A 236 8.79 -23.94 30.15
C LEU A 236 7.49 -24.75 30.28
N VAL A 237 6.62 -24.67 29.29
CA VAL A 237 5.46 -25.57 29.16
C VAL A 237 5.78 -26.59 28.07
N GLN A 238 5.52 -27.87 28.35
CA GLN A 238 5.71 -28.93 27.36
C GLN A 238 4.70 -28.77 26.22
N GLU A 239 5.20 -28.68 25.00
CA GLU A 239 4.37 -28.51 23.81
C GLU A 239 3.94 -29.87 23.24
N VAL A 240 2.66 -30.01 22.93
CA VAL A 240 2.09 -31.16 22.21
C VAL A 240 1.52 -30.65 20.89
N LEU A 241 2.17 -30.99 19.78
CA LEU A 241 1.70 -30.62 18.45
C LEU A 241 0.45 -31.44 18.08
N SER A 242 -0.55 -30.80 17.47
CA SER A 242 -1.71 -31.51 16.94
C SER A 242 -1.32 -32.45 15.80
N LEU A 243 -2.07 -33.53 15.60
CA LEU A 243 -1.89 -34.41 14.44
C LEU A 243 -1.99 -33.63 13.11
N LYS A 244 -2.87 -32.63 13.05
CA LYS A 244 -3.01 -31.74 11.88
C LYS A 244 -1.71 -31.01 11.57
N GLU A 245 -1.05 -30.45 12.59
CA GLU A 245 0.24 -29.76 12.43
C GLU A 245 1.34 -30.75 12.01
N LEU A 246 1.42 -31.92 12.64
CA LEU A 246 2.40 -32.95 12.28
C LEU A 246 2.28 -33.38 10.82
N VAL A 247 1.05 -33.66 10.35
CA VAL A 247 0.76 -34.03 8.96
C VAL A 247 1.08 -32.86 8.03
N ALA A 248 0.69 -31.64 8.37
CA ALA A 248 0.98 -30.47 7.54
C ALA A 248 2.49 -30.25 7.35
N ARG A 249 3.29 -30.37 8.41
CA ARG A 249 4.75 -30.27 8.33
C ARG A 249 5.35 -31.36 7.44
N PHE A 250 4.86 -32.59 7.57
CA PHE A 250 5.27 -33.69 6.69
C PHE A 250 4.97 -33.37 5.22
N VAL A 251 3.74 -32.96 4.91
CA VAL A 251 3.34 -32.61 3.54
C VAL A 251 4.16 -31.44 2.99
N LEU A 252 4.37 -30.37 3.78
CA LEU A 252 5.18 -29.22 3.38
C LEU A 252 6.66 -29.57 3.16
N CYS A 253 7.20 -30.56 3.87
CA CYS A 253 8.55 -31.07 3.64
C CYS A 253 8.62 -31.91 2.36
N GLU A 254 7.69 -32.84 2.18
CA GLU A 254 7.61 -33.71 1.00
C GLU A 254 7.37 -32.91 -0.29
N ASP A 255 6.61 -31.82 -0.23
CA ASP A 255 6.36 -30.93 -1.37
C ASP A 255 7.64 -30.25 -1.89
N ARG A 256 8.68 -30.10 -1.05
CA ARG A 256 9.99 -29.59 -1.51
C ARG A 256 10.74 -30.60 -2.38
N ASN A 257 10.41 -31.89 -2.26
CA ASN A 257 11.01 -32.95 -3.03
C ASN A 257 10.15 -33.25 -4.27
N LYS A 258 10.60 -32.78 -5.44
CA LYS A 258 9.90 -33.03 -6.71
C LYS A 258 9.69 -34.52 -7.04
N SER A 259 10.50 -35.41 -6.46
CA SER A 259 10.39 -36.86 -6.63
C SER A 259 9.45 -37.53 -5.60
N SER A 260 8.91 -36.79 -4.64
CA SER A 260 7.94 -37.30 -3.68
C SER A 260 6.63 -37.68 -4.36
N PHE A 261 6.03 -38.78 -3.91
CA PHE A 261 4.65 -39.13 -4.27
C PHE A 261 3.65 -38.05 -3.80
N VAL A 262 3.87 -37.48 -2.63
CA VAL A 262 3.02 -36.41 -2.08
C VAL A 262 3.09 -35.16 -2.97
N HIS A 263 4.29 -34.71 -3.37
CA HIS A 263 4.45 -33.60 -4.31
C HIS A 263 3.68 -33.81 -5.62
N ARG A 264 3.81 -35.01 -6.23
CA ARG A 264 3.11 -35.32 -7.49
C ARG A 264 1.59 -35.40 -7.34
N THR A 265 1.08 -35.68 -6.15
CA THR A 265 -0.35 -35.85 -5.90
C THR A 265 -1.03 -34.57 -5.39
N LEU A 266 -0.28 -33.65 -4.80
CA LEU A 266 -0.76 -32.36 -4.29
C LEU A 266 -1.64 -31.56 -5.27
N PRO A 267 -1.32 -31.46 -6.58
CA PRO A 267 -2.16 -30.76 -7.56
C PRO A 267 -3.61 -31.25 -7.64
N TYR A 268 -3.89 -32.49 -7.23
CA TYR A 268 -5.24 -33.06 -7.22
C TYR A 268 -6.06 -32.67 -5.98
N TYR A 269 -5.49 -31.94 -5.01
CA TYR A 269 -6.12 -31.56 -3.75
C TYR A 269 -6.10 -30.04 -3.54
N PRO A 270 -6.94 -29.26 -4.25
CA PRO A 270 -6.90 -27.80 -4.22
C PRO A 270 -7.17 -27.21 -2.81
N ASN A 271 -8.06 -27.83 -2.03
CA ASN A 271 -8.32 -27.41 -0.65
C ASN A 271 -7.09 -27.56 0.25
N LEU A 272 -6.29 -28.62 0.03
CA LEU A 272 -5.05 -28.84 0.76
C LEU A 272 -4.01 -27.79 0.35
N ILE A 273 -3.86 -27.51 -0.95
CA ILE A 273 -2.96 -26.45 -1.45
C ILE A 273 -3.31 -25.11 -0.79
N THR A 274 -4.59 -24.71 -0.81
CA THR A 274 -5.06 -23.46 -0.19
C THR A 274 -4.83 -23.43 1.32
N LEU A 275 -4.82 -24.57 2.01
CA LEU A 275 -4.44 -24.64 3.41
C LEU A 275 -2.93 -24.41 3.57
N LEU A 276 -2.13 -25.09 2.75
CA LEU A 276 -0.66 -25.06 2.82
C LEU A 276 -0.07 -23.69 2.43
N THR A 277 -0.77 -22.88 1.62
CA THR A 277 -0.33 -21.50 1.34
C THR A 277 -0.32 -20.59 2.57
N LYS A 278 -1.01 -20.97 3.65
CA LYS A 278 -0.95 -20.28 4.94
C LYS A 278 0.28 -20.68 5.76
N GLY A 279 1.02 -21.68 5.31
CA GLY A 279 2.22 -22.14 5.98
C GLY A 279 3.34 -21.11 5.93
N SER A 280 4.20 -21.17 6.93
CA SER A 280 5.41 -20.37 7.04
C SER A 280 6.60 -21.28 7.37
N TYR A 281 7.73 -20.69 7.73
CA TYR A 281 8.96 -21.39 8.04
C TYR A 281 9.48 -20.94 9.40
N CYS A 282 10.04 -21.89 10.15
CA CYS A 282 10.75 -21.58 11.37
C CYS A 282 11.93 -20.64 11.06
N ALA A 283 11.98 -19.50 11.73
CA ALA A 283 13.06 -18.52 11.59
C ALA A 283 14.43 -19.06 12.03
N LEU A 284 14.47 -20.20 12.74
CA LEU A 284 15.70 -20.84 13.19
C LEU A 284 16.08 -22.07 12.36
N CYS A 285 15.24 -23.11 12.34
CA CYS A 285 15.58 -24.40 11.70
C CYS A 285 15.08 -24.54 10.26
N LEU A 286 14.39 -23.52 9.73
CA LEU A 286 13.83 -23.47 8.36
C LEU A 286 12.84 -24.61 8.02
N GLN A 287 12.41 -25.36 9.04
CA GLN A 287 11.34 -26.35 8.90
C GLN A 287 10.00 -25.66 8.67
N PRO A 288 9.12 -26.23 7.84
CA PRO A 288 7.83 -25.64 7.56
C PRO A 288 6.91 -25.72 8.79
N ILE A 289 5.97 -24.79 8.88
CA ILE A 289 4.96 -24.68 9.93
C ILE A 289 3.62 -24.29 9.33
N LEU A 290 2.52 -24.80 9.85
CA LEU A 290 1.18 -24.46 9.35
C LEU A 290 0.39 -23.55 10.30
N THR A 291 0.31 -23.93 11.57
CA THR A 291 -0.57 -23.27 12.56
C THR A 291 0.09 -23.04 13.91
N THR A 292 0.95 -23.94 14.37
CA THR A 292 1.59 -23.81 15.69
C THR A 292 2.92 -23.11 15.54
N TRP A 293 2.97 -21.83 15.94
CA TRP A 293 4.20 -21.08 16.09
C TRP A 293 4.27 -20.41 17.46
N LEU A 294 5.48 -20.32 17.99
CA LEU A 294 5.80 -19.36 19.03
C LEU A 294 6.08 -18.02 18.35
N GLU A 295 5.20 -17.05 18.56
CA GLU A 295 5.45 -15.68 18.13
C GLU A 295 6.57 -15.09 18.98
N CYS A 296 7.68 -14.83 18.31
CA CYS A 296 8.88 -14.28 18.90
C CYS A 296 9.18 -12.92 18.29
N VAL A 297 10.04 -12.17 18.97
CA VAL A 297 10.66 -10.95 18.48
C VAL A 297 12.15 -11.15 18.30
N HIS A 298 12.67 -10.60 17.21
CA HIS A 298 14.09 -10.44 16.95
C HIS A 298 14.42 -8.95 16.85
N PHE A 299 15.40 -8.50 17.62
CA PHE A 299 15.83 -7.09 17.61
C PHE A 299 16.90 -6.87 16.55
N VAL A 300 16.51 -6.27 15.43
CA VAL A 300 17.37 -6.09 14.26
C VAL A 300 17.99 -4.70 14.27
N ASN A 301 19.33 -4.64 14.25
CA ASN A 301 20.05 -3.39 14.00
C ASN A 301 20.09 -3.08 12.49
N LEU A 302 19.35 -2.07 12.07
CA LEU A 302 19.16 -1.72 10.66
C LEU A 302 20.43 -1.16 10.00
N ARG A 303 21.35 -0.55 10.76
CA ARG A 303 22.65 -0.15 10.22
C ARG A 303 23.49 -1.36 9.79
N LYS A 304 23.47 -2.45 10.57
CA LYS A 304 24.22 -3.68 10.24
C LYS A 304 23.59 -4.44 9.06
N VAL A 305 22.27 -4.59 9.05
CA VAL A 305 21.58 -5.45 8.07
C VAL A 305 21.23 -4.71 6.77
N MET A 306 20.75 -3.47 6.85
CA MET A 306 20.32 -2.68 5.68
C MET A 306 21.33 -1.60 5.26
N LYS A 307 22.46 -1.47 5.96
CA LYS A 307 23.48 -0.42 5.70
C LYS A 307 22.92 1.02 5.80
N MET A 308 21.91 1.22 6.64
CA MET A 308 21.31 2.54 6.86
C MET A 308 22.28 3.52 7.56
N LYS A 309 22.14 4.82 7.25
CA LYS A 309 22.97 5.87 7.86
C LYS A 309 22.78 5.95 9.38
N LYS A 310 21.53 5.92 9.85
CA LYS A 310 21.15 6.00 11.27
C LYS A 310 21.24 4.60 11.89
N SER A 311 21.88 4.49 13.05
CA SER A 311 21.84 3.26 13.84
C SER A 311 20.52 3.20 14.60
N LEU A 312 19.62 2.34 14.13
CA LEU A 312 18.32 2.08 14.74
C LEU A 312 18.16 0.57 14.91
N THR A 313 17.73 0.14 16.08
CA THR A 313 17.35 -1.25 16.34
C THR A 313 15.83 -1.33 16.43
N VAL A 314 15.21 -2.23 15.68
CA VAL A 314 13.76 -2.39 15.63
C VAL A 314 13.34 -3.82 15.96
N PRO A 315 12.20 -4.03 16.65
CA PRO A 315 11.64 -5.36 16.84
C PRO A 315 11.01 -5.86 15.54
N VAL A 316 11.44 -7.03 15.09
CA VAL A 316 10.92 -7.73 13.92
C VAL A 316 10.31 -9.05 14.38
N ARG A 317 9.09 -9.34 13.95
CA ARG A 317 8.39 -10.60 14.22
C ARG A 317 9.19 -11.77 13.66
N ALA A 318 9.26 -12.84 14.43
CA ALA A 318 9.84 -14.11 14.04
C ALA A 318 8.93 -15.25 14.51
N LEU A 319 8.82 -16.29 13.68
CA LEU A 319 8.00 -17.46 14.00
C LEU A 319 8.92 -18.65 14.24
N LEU A 320 8.81 -19.27 15.41
CA LEU A 320 9.54 -20.51 15.71
C LEU A 320 8.60 -21.70 15.74
N CYS A 321 9.08 -22.85 15.27
CA CYS A 321 8.23 -24.05 15.11
C CYS A 321 8.03 -24.89 16.36
N SER A 322 8.73 -24.58 17.45
CA SER A 322 8.60 -25.31 18.72
C SER A 322 9.36 -24.64 19.85
N TYR A 323 9.00 -24.98 21.09
CA TYR A 323 9.81 -24.62 22.27
C TYR A 323 11.22 -25.20 22.18
N LYS A 324 11.41 -26.36 21.56
CA LYS A 324 12.74 -26.93 21.31
C LYS A 324 13.64 -26.01 20.48
N CYS A 325 13.07 -25.37 19.45
CA CYS A 325 13.80 -24.33 18.70
C CYS A 325 14.04 -23.10 19.58
N PHE A 326 13.05 -22.66 20.35
CA PHE A 326 13.14 -21.47 21.19
C PHE A 326 14.17 -21.55 22.34
N ILE A 327 14.42 -22.74 22.89
CA ILE A 327 15.42 -22.93 23.96
C ILE A 327 16.81 -23.32 23.45
N SER A 328 16.97 -23.48 22.14
CA SER A 328 18.26 -23.87 21.60
C SER A 328 19.26 -22.73 21.74
N GLU A 329 20.51 -23.07 22.06
CA GLU A 329 21.53 -22.06 22.29
C GLU A 329 21.94 -21.36 20.98
N GLY A 330 22.38 -20.10 21.09
CA GLY A 330 23.03 -19.39 19.98
C GLY A 330 22.13 -18.54 19.08
N HIS A 331 20.84 -18.37 19.40
CA HIS A 331 19.96 -17.44 18.68
C HIS A 331 19.51 -16.23 19.52
N ALA A 332 19.05 -15.17 18.85
CA ALA A 332 18.62 -13.91 19.46
C ALA A 332 17.11 -13.65 19.27
N TYR A 333 16.29 -14.69 19.46
CA TYR A 333 14.84 -14.64 19.46
C TYR A 333 14.32 -14.63 20.89
N TYR A 334 13.31 -13.81 21.17
CA TYR A 334 12.71 -13.65 22.50
C TYR A 334 11.19 -13.83 22.40
N GLY A 335 10.58 -14.48 23.38
CA GLY A 335 9.12 -14.54 23.47
C GLY A 335 8.54 -13.16 23.80
N VAL A 336 7.36 -12.85 23.25
CA VAL A 336 6.66 -11.60 23.56
C VAL A 336 5.60 -11.89 24.62
N ILE A 337 5.66 -11.20 25.76
CA ILE A 337 4.58 -11.22 26.75
C ILE A 337 3.54 -10.20 26.29
N SER A 338 2.34 -10.65 25.95
CA SER A 338 1.20 -9.75 25.74
C SER A 338 0.83 -9.12 27.08
N ALA A 339 0.97 -7.80 27.18
CA ALA A 339 0.55 -7.03 28.35
C ALA A 339 -0.98 -7.01 28.52
#